data_AF-A0A2H3BHW1-F1
#
_entry.id   AF-A0A2H3BHW1-F1
#
_cell.length_a   1.000
_cell.length_b   1.000
_cell.length_c   1.000
_cell.angle_alpha   90.00
_cell.angle_beta   90.00
_cell.angle_gamma   90.00
#
_symmetry.space_group_name_H-M   'P 1'
#
loop_
_entity.id
_entity.type
_entity.pdbx_description
1 polymer ?
#
loop_
_entity_poly.entity_id
_entity_poly.type
_entity_poly.pdbx_seq_one_letter_code
_entity_poly.pdbx_strand_id
1 'polypeptide(L)'
;SIIRTTPQGALAQMALDFLSAPTTSTDVECLFSHGGLNVTKCHHNLSAKSTIDQTVLNSWLARPGLVPQDDIAAYFNDKSK
;
A
#
# COMPACT_ATOMS: atom_id res chain seq x y z
N SER A 1 0.39 -11.86 29.36
CA SER A 1 1.70 -11.26 29.67
C SER A 1 1.52 -9.75 29.66
N ILE A 2 1.64 -9.07 30.80
CA ILE A 2 1.57 -7.61 30.86
C ILE A 2 2.95 -7.10 30.45
N ILE A 3 3.08 -6.55 29.24
CA ILE A 3 4.31 -5.93 28.79
C ILE A 3 4.48 -4.64 29.61
N ARG A 4 5.34 -4.67 30.61
CA ARG A 4 5.72 -3.46 31.35
C ARG A 4 6.61 -2.63 30.45
N THR A 5 6.06 -1.60 29.82
CA THR A 5 6.84 -0.65 29.04
C THR A 5 7.69 0.17 30.01
N THR A 6 9.00 0.14 29.82
CA THR A 6 9.90 1.07 30.53
C THR A 6 9.61 2.50 30.04
N PRO A 7 9.94 3.54 30.82
CA PRO A 7 9.79 4.93 30.37
C PRO A 7 10.45 5.19 29.01
N GLN A 8 11.59 4.54 28.75
CA GLN A 8 12.31 4.59 27.48
C GLN A 8 11.53 3.88 26.36
N GLY A 9 10.90 2.74 26.65
CA GLY A 9 10.04 2.03 25.70
C GLY A 9 8.78 2.82 25.34
N ALA A 10 8.18 3.52 26.32
CA ALA A 10 7.04 4.39 26.08
C ALA A 10 7.40 5.59 25.19
N LEU A 11 8.56 6.21 25.42
CA LEU A 11 9.08 7.29 24.58
C LEU A 11 9.42 6.82 23.17
N ALA A 12 10.06 5.65 23.04
CA ALA A 12 10.36 5.06 21.74
C ALA A 12 9.10 4.74 20.93
N GLN A 13 8.05 4.22 21.59
CA GLN A 13 6.76 3.97 20.93
C GLN A 13 6.11 5.28 20.47
N MET A 14 6.09 6.32 21.32
CA MET A 14 5.56 7.63 20.94
C MET A 14 6.32 8.24 19.76
N ALA A 15 7.66 8.12 19.75
CA ALA A 15 8.48 8.58 18.64
C ALA A 15 8.19 7.80 17.35
N LEU A 16 8.01 6.48 17.44
CA LEU A 16 7.59 5.66 16.30
C LEU A 16 6.20 6.08 15.78
N ASP A 17 5.23 6.27 16.66
CA ASP A 17 3.87 6.66 16.28
C ASP A 17 3.87 8.05 15.61
N PHE A 18 4.65 9.00 16.15
CA PHE A 18 4.77 10.35 15.60
C PHE A 18 5.51 10.38 14.25
N LEU A 19 6.59 9.61 14.10
CA LEU A 19 7.42 9.59 12.88
C LEU A 19 6.88 8.65 11.80
N SER A 20 6.03 7.68 12.16
CA SER A 20 5.38 6.77 11.19
C SER A 20 4.07 7.31 10.64
N ALA A 21 3.48 8.33 11.27
CA ALA A 21 2.37 9.06 10.69
C ALA A 21 2.83 9.65 9.34
N PRO A 22 2.28 9.20 8.20
CA PRO A 22 2.63 9.79 6.93
C PRO A 22 2.24 11.27 6.97
N THR A 23 3.07 12.13 6.38
CA THR A 23 2.69 13.54 6.18
C THR A 23 1.53 13.55 5.19
N THR A 24 0.31 13.53 5.75
CA THR A 24 -0.96 13.25 5.08
C THR A 24 -1.40 14.32 4.10
N SER A 25 -0.61 15.36 3.84
CA SER A 25 -0.90 16.30 2.75
C SER A 25 -0.11 15.94 1.48
N THR A 26 1.18 15.64 1.63
CA THR A 26 2.07 15.40 0.48
C THR A 26 1.99 13.97 -0.05
N ASP A 27 1.77 12.97 0.81
CA ASP A 27 1.66 11.57 0.39
C ASP A 27 0.40 11.32 -0.46
N VAL A 28 -0.74 11.89 -0.06
CA VAL A 28 -1.99 11.81 -0.85
C VAL A 28 -1.89 12.61 -2.14
N GLU A 29 -1.29 13.81 -2.13
CA GLU A 29 -1.05 14.56 -3.38
C GLU A 29 -0.15 13.79 -4.34
N CYS A 30 0.90 13.14 -3.83
CA CYS A 30 1.77 12.26 -4.60
C CYS A 30 0.99 11.07 -5.17
N LEU A 31 0.13 10.44 -4.37
CA LEU A 31 -0.73 9.35 -4.80
C LEU A 31 -1.72 9.80 -5.88
N PHE A 32 -2.32 10.98 -5.77
CA PHE A 32 -3.21 11.54 -6.79
C PHE A 32 -2.46 11.96 -8.06
N SER A 33 -1.25 12.50 -7.94
CA SER A 33 -0.42 12.89 -9.09
C SER A 33 0.02 11.66 -9.90
N HIS A 34 0.52 10.63 -9.22
CA HIS A 34 0.92 9.37 -9.86
C HIS A 34 -0.29 8.51 -10.26
N GLY A 35 -1.43 8.66 -9.56
CA GLY A 35 -2.68 7.95 -9.83
C GLY A 35 -3.61 8.65 -10.81
N GLY A 36 -3.30 9.86 -11.28
CA GLY A 36 -4.18 10.66 -12.14
C GLY A 36 -4.54 9.98 -13.47
N LEU A 37 -3.72 9.04 -13.94
CA LEU A 37 -4.05 8.23 -15.11
C LEU A 37 -5.20 7.23 -14.83
N ASN A 38 -5.24 6.65 -13.63
CA ASN A 38 -6.29 5.72 -13.18
C ASN A 38 -7.52 6.45 -12.63
N VAL A 39 -7.31 7.49 -11.82
CA VAL A 39 -8.38 8.23 -11.13
C VAL A 39 -9.16 9.11 -12.09
N THR A 40 -8.56 9.67 -13.14
CA THR A 40 -9.27 10.64 -14.01
C THR A 40 -9.88 9.98 -15.26
N LYS A 41 -9.24 8.95 -15.83
CA LYS A 41 -9.71 8.28 -17.07
C LYS A 41 -10.57 7.03 -16.83
N CYS A 42 -10.44 6.38 -15.69
CA CYS A 42 -11.17 5.13 -15.38
C CYS A 42 -12.18 5.27 -14.23
N HIS A 43 -12.36 6.47 -13.68
CA HIS A 43 -13.29 6.74 -12.56
C HIS A 43 -14.72 6.28 -12.84
N HIS A 44 -15.16 6.36 -14.10
CA HIS A 44 -16.53 6.05 -14.48
C HIS A 44 -16.84 4.54 -14.43
N ASN A 45 -15.82 3.69 -14.24
CA ASN A 45 -15.97 2.24 -14.37
C ASN A 45 -15.26 1.43 -13.27
N LEU A 46 -14.63 2.09 -12.30
CA LEU A 46 -13.96 1.44 -11.17
C LEU A 46 -14.60 1.89 -9.86
N SER A 47 -15.08 0.93 -9.07
CA SER A 47 -15.59 1.23 -7.73
C SER A 47 -14.45 1.67 -6.80
N ALA A 48 -14.77 2.46 -5.77
CA ALA A 48 -13.81 2.86 -4.75
C ALA A 48 -13.04 1.66 -4.16
N LYS A 49 -13.73 0.51 -4.00
CA LYS A 49 -13.09 -0.74 -3.57
C LYS A 49 -12.02 -1.20 -4.55
N SER A 50 -12.32 -1.22 -5.85
CA SER A 50 -11.34 -1.62 -6.87
C SER A 50 -10.13 -0.69 -6.90
N THR A 51 -10.34 0.61 -6.69
CA THR A 51 -9.25 1.60 -6.62
C THR A 51 -8.33 1.35 -5.43
N ILE A 52 -8.90 1.06 -4.26
CA ILE A 52 -8.13 0.72 -3.05
C ILE A 52 -7.36 -0.59 -3.26
N ASP A 53 -8.04 -1.64 -3.72
CA ASP A 53 -7.44 -2.96 -3.95
C ASP A 53 -6.27 -2.86 -4.94
N GLN A 54 -6.43 -2.10 -6.04
CA GLN A 54 -5.37 -1.88 -7.03
C GLN A 54 -4.19 -1.07 -6.47
N THR A 55 -4.47 -0.07 -5.63
CA THR A 55 -3.42 0.75 -5.00
C THR A 55 -2.57 -0.09 -4.04
N VAL A 56 -3.23 -0.90 -3.20
CA VAL A 56 -2.55 -1.81 -2.27
C VAL A 56 -1.72 -2.84 -3.06
N LEU A 57 -2.30 -3.46 -4.09
CA LEU A 57 -1.60 -4.43 -4.93
C LEU A 57 -0.37 -3.81 -5.61
N ASN A 58 -0.49 -2.60 -6.17
CA ASN A 58 0.62 -1.88 -6.78
C ASN A 58 1.73 -1.58 -5.77
N SER A 59 1.38 -1.19 -4.55
CA SER A 59 2.36 -0.96 -3.48
C SER A 59 3.14 -2.23 -3.12
N TRP A 60 2.48 -3.39 -3.20
CA TRP A 60 3.11 -4.67 -2.92
C TRP A 60 4.01 -5.13 -4.06
N LEU A 61 3.58 -4.94 -5.31
CA LEU A 61 4.38 -5.24 -6.50
C LEU A 61 5.65 -4.39 -6.58
N ALA A 62 5.62 -3.15 -6.06
CA ALA A 62 6.79 -2.28 -5.99
C ALA A 62 7.86 -2.79 -5.00
N ARG A 63 7.54 -3.74 -4.12
CA ARG A 63 8.49 -4.34 -3.17
C ARG A 63 8.90 -5.76 -3.62
N PRO A 64 10.15 -5.97 -4.05
CA PRO A 64 10.62 -7.29 -4.45
C PRO A 64 10.41 -8.34 -3.35
N GLY A 65 9.91 -9.52 -3.74
CA GLY A 65 9.70 -10.66 -2.84
C GLY A 65 8.43 -10.62 -1.98
N LEU A 66 7.63 -9.55 -2.04
CA LEU A 66 6.36 -9.49 -1.30
C LEU A 66 5.21 -10.20 -2.04
N VAL A 67 5.29 -10.24 -3.37
CA VAL A 67 4.32 -10.91 -4.24
C VAL A 67 5.08 -11.91 -5.11
N PRO A 68 4.66 -13.18 -5.19
CA PRO A 68 5.28 -14.18 -6.06
C PRO A 68 4.84 -13.93 -7.51
N GLN A 69 5.45 -12.95 -8.16
CA GLN A 69 5.10 -12.48 -9.50
C GLN A 69 5.23 -13.59 -10.54
N ASP A 70 6.26 -14.43 -10.43
CA ASP A 70 6.52 -15.54 -11.35
C ASP A 70 5.42 -16.60 -11.28
N ASP A 71 4.96 -16.95 -10.07
CA ASP A 71 3.89 -17.93 -9.88
C ASP A 71 2.55 -17.40 -10.41
N ILE A 72 2.29 -16.10 -10.21
CA ILE A 72 1.10 -15.43 -10.73
C ILE A 72 1.13 -15.41 -12.27
N ALA A 73 2.27 -15.06 -12.87
CA ALA A 73 2.44 -15.05 -14.30
C ALA A 73 2.28 -16.47 -14.90
N ALA A 74 2.83 -17.49 -14.24
CA ALA A 74 2.67 -18.88 -14.64
C ALA A 74 1.20 -19.32 -14.60
N TYR A 75 0.48 -18.99 -13.51
CA TYR A 75 -0.94 -19.30 -13.36
C TYR A 75 -1.82 -18.70 -14.46
N PHE A 76 -1.60 -17.42 -14.81
CA PHE A 76 -2.39 -16.78 -15.87
C PHE A 76 -2.04 -17.30 -17.27
N ASN A 77 -0.77 -17.65 -17.52
CA ASN A 77 -0.36 -18.27 -18.78
C ASN A 77 -0.94 -19.69 -18.95
N ASP A 78 -1.09 -20.45 -17.86
CA ASP A 78 -1.70 -21.78 -17.90
C ASP A 78 -3.20 -21.70 -18.19
N LYS A 79 -3.90 -20.75 -17.55
CA LYS A 79 -5.34 -20.51 -17.78
C LYS A 79 -5.69 -20.00 -19.19
N SER A 80 -4.70 -19.47 -19.91
CA SER A 80 -4.83 -18.99 -21.29
C SER A 80 -4.77 -20.11 -22.34
N LYS A 81 -4.43 -21.35 -21.94
CA LYS A 81 -4.45 -22.54 -22.79
C LYS A 81 -5.77 -23.30 -22.66
#